data_AF-A0A3D2SD72-F1
#
_entry.id   AF-A0A3D2SD72-F1
#
_cell.length_a   1.000
_cell.length_b   1.000
_cell.length_c   1.000
_cell.angle_alpha   90.00
_cell.angle_beta   90.00
_cell.angle_gamma   90.00
#
_symmetry.space_group_name_H-M   'P 1'
#
loop_
_entity.id
_entity.type
_entity.pdbx_description
1 polymer ?
#
loop_
_entity_poly.entity_id
_entity_poly.type
_entity_poly.pdbx_seq_one_letter_code
_entity_poly.pdbx_strand_id
1 'polypeptide(L)'
;VNLQVDGGSVVTEIVPGTLDPGESVDYTFTALADLSTLGEHEILVWTSLAGDTIISNDTADAIITNIPVIATFPYSEDFEDGPEGWTSGGSNSTWELGFPSASIIDGAPPTTPSSENSWATNLNDFYDLTEDSWVQSPCFDFTDLVLPFVRFDIWWETPDFWDGVRLEYSTDAGASWDPIGGIGTGDNWYTPGGCYAFDFDPVSGTYFPAWEGSGGGWETAQHDITFLAGEPQVQFRFHMATSGFIGFADGVAFDNFYVSDPFPNDVGVVDIVEPFSAPDLSTTESVTIEVQNFGTLPQSGFPVSYQLDGGAIVTETFTGT
;
A
#
# COMPACT_ATOMS: atom_id res chain seq x y z
N VAL A 1 35.37 14.51 17.40
CA VAL A 1 34.37 13.52 16.96
C VAL A 1 34.62 13.23 15.50
N ASN A 2 34.35 12.01 15.07
CA ASN A 2 34.60 11.55 13.71
C ASN A 2 33.32 10.95 13.13
N LEU A 3 33.14 11.11 11.83
CA LEU A 3 32.04 10.58 11.04
C LEU A 3 32.61 9.85 9.82
N GLN A 4 32.07 8.69 9.52
CA GLN A 4 32.34 7.94 8.29
C GLN A 4 31.02 7.40 7.75
N VAL A 5 30.84 7.50 6.43
CA VAL A 5 29.68 6.98 5.70
C VAL A 5 30.21 5.92 4.72
N ASP A 6 29.63 4.73 4.75
CA ASP A 6 29.92 3.59 3.86
C ASP A 6 31.41 3.23 3.73
N GLY A 7 32.15 3.26 4.83
CA GLY A 7 33.59 3.04 4.83
C GLY A 7 34.40 4.09 4.04
N GLY A 8 33.77 5.20 3.66
CA GLY A 8 34.34 6.31 2.90
C GLY A 8 35.34 7.15 3.68
N SER A 9 35.58 8.39 3.23
CA SER A 9 36.52 9.29 3.90
C SER A 9 36.02 9.69 5.29
N VAL A 10 36.90 9.63 6.29
CA VAL A 10 36.60 10.10 7.64
C VAL A 10 36.59 11.63 7.70
N VAL A 11 35.50 12.18 8.20
CA VAL A 11 35.39 13.58 8.59
C VAL A 11 35.69 13.70 10.08
N THR A 12 36.64 14.56 10.45
CA THR A 12 36.96 14.84 11.86
C THR A 12 36.64 16.28 12.19
N GLU A 13 35.85 16.48 13.24
CA GLU A 13 35.51 17.80 13.79
C GLU A 13 35.77 17.89 15.30
N ILE A 14 35.87 19.11 15.81
CA ILE A 14 36.10 19.40 17.22
C ILE A 14 34.79 19.88 17.84
N VAL A 15 34.34 19.19 18.89
CA VAL A 15 33.22 19.65 19.71
C VAL A 15 33.66 20.94 20.42
N PRO A 16 32.99 22.08 20.22
CA PRO A 16 33.39 23.34 20.82
C PRO A 16 33.15 23.31 22.34
N GLY A 17 34.11 23.84 23.10
CA GLY A 17 34.02 23.94 24.56
C GLY A 17 34.54 22.70 25.28
N THR A 18 34.04 22.48 26.50
CA THR A 18 34.37 21.35 27.37
C THR A 18 33.07 20.68 27.80
N LEU A 19 33.09 19.36 28.01
CA LEU A 19 32.02 18.64 28.66
C LEU A 19 32.41 18.34 30.11
N ASP A 20 31.54 18.70 31.05
CA ASP A 20 31.71 18.35 32.46
C ASP A 20 31.38 16.86 32.73
N PRO A 21 31.86 16.26 33.83
CA PRO A 21 31.56 14.87 34.15
C PRO A 21 30.05 14.60 34.26
N GLY A 22 29.54 13.68 33.44
CA GLY A 22 28.12 13.30 33.40
C GLY A 22 27.24 14.22 32.55
N GLU A 23 27.82 15.25 31.93
CA GLU A 23 27.12 16.08 30.94
C GLU A 23 26.94 15.31 29.62
N SER A 24 25.89 15.65 28.88
CA SER A 24 25.66 15.19 27.51
C SER A 24 25.33 16.38 26.64
N VAL A 25 25.79 16.35 25.39
CA VAL A 25 25.53 17.41 24.41
C VAL A 25 25.19 16.77 23.07
N ASP A 26 24.19 17.32 22.39
CA ASP A 26 23.93 16.99 20.99
C ASP A 26 24.94 17.74 20.12
N TYR A 27 25.62 17.02 19.23
CA TYR A 27 26.58 17.60 18.29
C TYR A 27 26.15 17.35 16.86
N THR A 28 26.05 18.42 16.07
CA THR A 28 25.77 18.36 14.64
C THR A 28 27.05 18.64 13.87
N PHE A 29 27.46 17.70 13.00
CA PHE A 29 28.60 17.91 12.11
C PHE A 29 28.31 19.06 11.12
N THR A 30 29.33 19.86 10.81
CA THR A 30 29.24 20.89 9.77
C THR A 30 29.38 20.31 8.37
N ALA A 31 30.14 19.22 8.23
CA ALA A 31 30.15 18.41 7.02
C ALA A 31 28.82 17.66 6.87
N LEU A 32 28.28 17.66 5.65
CA LEU A 32 27.08 16.92 5.30
C LEU A 32 27.44 15.50 4.86
N ALA A 33 26.66 14.52 5.30
CA ALA A 33 26.68 13.17 4.76
C ALA A 33 25.89 13.12 3.45
N ASP A 34 26.43 12.47 2.43
CA ASP A 34 25.71 12.19 1.19
C ASP A 34 25.12 10.77 1.27
N LEU A 35 23.80 10.69 1.37
CA LEU A 35 23.01 9.45 1.41
C LEU A 35 22.11 9.35 0.18
N SER A 36 22.47 10.04 -0.92
CA SER A 36 21.57 10.21 -2.07
C SER A 36 21.42 8.95 -2.94
N THR A 37 22.33 7.98 -2.82
CA THR A 37 22.17 6.68 -3.49
C THR A 37 21.09 5.86 -2.80
N LEU A 38 20.29 5.11 -3.55
CA LEU A 38 19.28 4.23 -2.95
C LEU A 38 19.95 3.03 -2.26
N GLY A 39 19.32 2.55 -1.19
CA GLY A 39 19.77 1.40 -0.41
C GLY A 39 20.27 1.77 0.98
N GLU A 40 20.91 0.80 1.63
CA GLU A 40 21.45 0.94 2.97
C GLU A 40 22.75 1.75 2.97
N HIS A 41 22.86 2.63 3.96
CA HIS A 41 24.04 3.42 4.26
C HIS A 41 24.48 3.16 5.69
N GLU A 42 25.74 2.76 5.86
CA GLU A 42 26.35 2.62 7.18
C GLU A 42 26.93 3.96 7.63
N ILE A 43 26.41 4.49 8.74
CA ILE A 43 26.94 5.67 9.41
C ILE A 43 27.69 5.20 10.66
N LEU A 44 28.99 5.46 10.70
CA LEU A 44 29.85 5.21 11.84
C LEU A 44 30.30 6.53 12.46
N VAL A 45 30.08 6.70 13.76
CA VAL A 45 30.53 7.87 14.52
C VAL A 45 31.35 7.45 15.74
N TRP A 46 32.42 8.20 16.03
CA TRP A 46 33.23 7.90 17.21
C TRP A 46 33.98 9.11 17.79
N THR A 47 34.28 9.02 19.09
CA THR A 47 35.17 9.94 19.81
C THR A 47 36.63 9.54 19.67
N SER A 48 37.53 10.51 19.81
CA SER A 48 38.99 10.27 19.81
C SER A 48 39.65 11.25 20.75
N LEU A 49 39.57 10.95 22.05
CA LEU A 49 40.16 11.77 23.11
C LEU A 49 41.53 11.20 23.50
N ALA A 50 42.57 12.03 23.45
CA ALA A 50 43.92 11.60 23.85
C ALA A 50 43.94 11.22 25.34
N GLY A 51 44.38 9.99 25.64
CA GLY A 51 44.43 9.45 27.00
C GLY A 51 43.15 8.72 27.43
N ASP A 52 42.10 8.75 26.61
CA ASP A 52 41.02 7.78 26.73
C ASP A 52 41.50 6.41 26.24
N THR A 53 41.22 5.38 27.01
CA THR A 53 41.66 4.01 26.75
C THR A 53 40.51 3.02 26.69
N ILE A 54 39.28 3.48 26.96
CA ILE A 54 38.09 2.64 26.98
C ILE A 54 37.38 2.74 25.63
N ILE A 55 37.91 2.04 24.64
CA ILE A 55 37.39 2.07 23.27
C ILE A 55 35.96 1.54 23.13
N SER A 56 35.47 0.76 24.10
CA SER A 56 34.16 0.11 24.03
C SER A 56 32.98 1.07 24.12
N ASN A 57 33.20 2.31 24.55
CA ASN A 57 32.16 3.34 24.65
C ASN A 57 32.46 4.57 23.78
N ASP A 58 33.37 4.44 22.82
CA ASP A 58 33.76 5.54 21.93
C ASP A 58 33.00 5.54 20.60
N THR A 59 32.35 4.44 20.24
CA THR A 59 31.79 4.23 18.90
C THR A 59 30.31 3.92 18.95
N ALA A 60 29.56 4.50 18.00
CA ALA A 60 28.21 4.11 17.67
C ALA A 60 28.06 4.03 16.14
N ASP A 61 27.18 3.16 15.68
CA ASP A 61 26.84 2.98 14.28
C ASP A 61 25.32 2.97 14.08
N ALA A 62 24.90 3.29 12.86
CA ALA A 62 23.52 3.20 12.42
C ALA A 62 23.46 2.84 10.94
N ILE A 63 22.46 2.05 10.56
CA ILE A 63 22.11 1.81 9.16
C ILE A 63 20.94 2.72 8.81
N ILE A 64 21.09 3.53 7.76
CA ILE A 64 20.04 4.40 7.22
C ILE A 64 19.71 3.92 5.82
N THR A 65 18.44 3.64 5.54
CA THR A 65 18.02 3.21 4.21
C THR A 65 17.42 4.37 3.44
N ASN A 66 17.98 4.69 2.28
CA ASN A 66 17.38 5.62 1.33
C ASN A 66 16.49 4.85 0.35
N ILE A 67 15.20 5.17 0.34
CA ILE A 67 14.15 4.43 -0.37
C ILE A 67 13.64 5.30 -1.54
N PRO A 68 13.37 4.72 -2.73
CA PRO A 68 12.80 5.47 -3.84
C PRO A 68 11.48 6.14 -3.45
N VAL A 69 11.29 7.37 -3.92
CA VAL A 69 10.07 8.18 -3.66
C VAL A 69 9.23 8.28 -4.94
N ILE A 70 7.96 7.93 -4.81
CA ILE A 70 6.91 8.09 -5.82
C ILE A 70 6.11 9.34 -5.48
N ALA A 71 6.22 10.37 -6.32
CA ALA A 71 5.53 11.65 -6.16
C ALA A 71 4.70 12.03 -7.41
N THR A 72 4.46 11.07 -8.30
CA THR A 72 3.64 11.27 -9.51
C THR A 72 2.46 10.31 -9.47
N PHE A 73 1.26 10.86 -9.58
CA PHE A 73 0.01 10.11 -9.56
C PHE A 73 -0.81 10.39 -10.84
N PRO A 74 -1.61 9.42 -11.33
CA PRO A 74 -1.78 8.08 -10.77
C PRO A 74 -0.51 7.22 -10.86
N TYR A 75 -0.23 6.46 -9.80
CA TYR A 75 0.79 5.41 -9.81
C TYR A 75 0.12 4.10 -10.18
N SER A 76 0.74 3.35 -11.09
CA SER A 76 0.30 2.03 -11.51
C SER A 76 1.51 1.13 -11.66
N GLU A 77 1.43 -0.08 -11.12
CA GLU A 77 2.46 -1.10 -11.19
C GLU A 77 1.84 -2.42 -11.63
N ASP A 78 2.28 -2.93 -12.78
CA ASP A 78 1.87 -4.20 -13.38
C ASP A 78 2.99 -5.26 -13.37
N PHE A 79 4.17 -4.92 -12.81
CA PHE A 79 5.31 -5.81 -12.62
C PHE A 79 5.89 -6.47 -13.89
N GLU A 80 5.49 -6.02 -15.08
CA GLU A 80 5.98 -6.57 -16.35
C GLU A 80 7.44 -6.18 -16.64
N ASP A 81 7.87 -5.04 -16.10
CA ASP A 81 9.24 -4.53 -16.22
C ASP A 81 10.13 -4.83 -14.98
N GLY A 82 9.62 -5.66 -14.05
CA GLY A 82 10.33 -6.08 -12.84
C GLY A 82 9.71 -5.49 -11.57
N PRO A 83 10.47 -5.45 -10.45
CA PRO A 83 9.92 -5.06 -9.17
C PRO A 83 9.74 -3.54 -8.98
N GLU A 84 10.33 -2.69 -9.81
CA GLU A 84 10.17 -1.22 -9.78
C GLU A 84 10.26 -0.58 -8.37
N GLY A 85 11.15 -1.11 -7.53
CA GLY A 85 11.41 -0.64 -6.17
C GLY A 85 10.61 -1.33 -5.07
N TRP A 86 9.69 -2.23 -5.42
CA TRP A 86 9.09 -3.17 -4.49
C TRP A 86 10.13 -4.21 -4.05
N THR A 87 10.08 -4.60 -2.77
CA THR A 87 11.03 -5.56 -2.20
C THR A 87 10.29 -6.56 -1.32
N SER A 88 10.78 -7.80 -1.25
CA SER A 88 10.24 -8.81 -0.33
C SER A 88 11.17 -9.02 0.87
N GLY A 89 10.60 -9.43 2.00
CA GLY A 89 11.34 -9.63 3.24
C GLY A 89 10.56 -10.40 4.31
N GLY A 90 11.09 -10.36 5.54
CA GLY A 90 10.55 -11.08 6.70
C GLY A 90 11.18 -12.45 6.94
N SER A 91 10.51 -13.26 7.76
CA SER A 91 10.97 -14.58 8.20
C SER A 91 10.26 -15.69 7.42
N ASN A 92 11.03 -16.70 6.99
CA ASN A 92 10.53 -17.81 6.15
C ASN A 92 9.76 -17.32 4.90
N SER A 93 10.21 -16.23 4.30
CA SER A 93 9.55 -15.62 3.14
C SER A 93 9.57 -16.54 1.93
N THR A 94 8.41 -16.76 1.33
CA THR A 94 8.21 -17.49 0.08
C THR A 94 7.84 -16.58 -1.09
N TRP A 95 7.84 -15.26 -0.89
CA TRP A 95 7.49 -14.29 -1.93
C TRP A 95 8.43 -14.34 -3.14
N GLU A 96 7.83 -14.52 -4.31
CA GLU A 96 8.50 -14.56 -5.61
C GLU A 96 7.75 -13.66 -6.59
N LEU A 97 8.49 -13.01 -7.50
CA LEU A 97 7.93 -12.21 -8.58
C LEU A 97 8.02 -12.98 -9.89
N GLY A 98 6.88 -13.19 -10.54
CA GLY A 98 6.80 -13.89 -11.83
C GLY A 98 5.39 -14.40 -12.14
N PHE A 99 5.29 -15.32 -13.10
CA PHE A 99 4.01 -15.92 -13.49
C PHE A 99 3.57 -17.01 -12.49
N PRO A 100 2.43 -16.85 -11.78
CA PRO A 100 1.91 -17.88 -10.89
C PRO A 100 1.49 -19.12 -11.67
N SER A 101 1.93 -20.27 -11.20
CA SER A 101 1.73 -21.58 -11.82
C SER A 101 1.55 -22.68 -10.76
N ALA A 102 1.03 -22.29 -9.59
CA ALA A 102 0.72 -23.19 -8.50
C ALA A 102 -0.55 -24.01 -8.80
N SER A 103 -1.06 -24.75 -7.81
CA SER A 103 -2.13 -25.73 -8.04
C SER A 103 -3.52 -25.12 -8.20
N ILE A 104 -3.73 -23.96 -7.59
CA ILE A 104 -4.94 -23.15 -7.54
C ILE A 104 -4.63 -21.76 -8.09
N ILE A 105 -3.60 -21.06 -7.57
CA ILE A 105 -3.19 -19.73 -8.05
C ILE A 105 -2.29 -19.90 -9.29
N ASP A 106 -2.91 -19.94 -10.48
CA ASP A 106 -2.29 -20.49 -11.69
C ASP A 106 -2.37 -19.62 -12.96
N GLY A 107 -2.35 -18.29 -12.82
CA GLY A 107 -2.14 -17.40 -13.97
C GLY A 107 -2.42 -15.92 -13.69
N ALA A 108 -2.43 -15.14 -14.76
CA ALA A 108 -2.66 -13.69 -14.76
C ALA A 108 -4.09 -13.28 -14.35
N PRO A 109 -4.29 -12.04 -13.83
CA PRO A 109 -5.62 -11.48 -13.64
C PRO A 109 -6.47 -11.49 -14.93
N PRO A 110 -7.73 -11.97 -14.90
CA PRO A 110 -8.54 -12.14 -16.12
C PRO A 110 -8.86 -10.85 -16.87
N THR A 111 -8.84 -9.71 -16.18
CA THR A 111 -9.10 -8.36 -16.74
C THR A 111 -7.89 -7.80 -17.48
N THR A 112 -6.68 -8.27 -17.13
CA THR A 112 -5.40 -7.88 -17.72
C THR A 112 -4.58 -9.12 -18.07
N PRO A 113 -5.04 -9.99 -19.00
CA PRO A 113 -4.39 -11.27 -19.27
C PRO A 113 -3.00 -11.16 -19.93
N SER A 114 -2.53 -9.94 -20.21
CA SER A 114 -1.16 -9.64 -20.65
C SER A 114 -0.23 -9.21 -19.52
N SER A 115 -0.74 -9.03 -18.30
CA SER A 115 0.01 -8.81 -17.06
C SER A 115 0.37 -10.20 -16.53
N GLU A 116 1.46 -10.77 -17.04
CA GLU A 116 1.85 -12.15 -16.78
C GLU A 116 2.60 -12.29 -15.44
N ASN A 117 3.28 -11.24 -14.96
CA ASN A 117 4.02 -11.25 -13.71
C ASN A 117 3.16 -10.71 -12.56
N SER A 118 3.28 -11.35 -11.41
CA SER A 118 2.67 -10.90 -10.15
C SER A 118 3.57 -11.30 -8.99
N TRP A 119 3.36 -10.69 -7.82
CA TRP A 119 3.97 -11.18 -6.60
C TRP A 119 3.10 -12.30 -6.03
N ALA A 120 3.70 -13.46 -5.76
CA ALA A 120 3.01 -14.57 -5.13
C ALA A 120 3.86 -15.23 -4.03
N THR A 121 3.22 -15.78 -3.01
CA THR A 121 3.88 -16.67 -2.04
C THR A 121 4.10 -18.03 -2.70
N ASN A 122 5.30 -18.21 -3.25
CA ASN A 122 5.73 -19.35 -4.08
C ASN A 122 4.98 -19.45 -5.42
N LEU A 123 5.70 -19.35 -6.55
CA LEU A 123 5.06 -19.33 -7.87
C LEU A 123 4.56 -20.70 -8.35
N ASN A 124 4.96 -21.81 -7.72
CA ASN A 124 4.67 -23.16 -8.24
C ASN A 124 4.50 -24.26 -7.18
N ASP A 125 4.53 -23.92 -5.91
CA ASP A 125 4.33 -24.84 -4.77
C ASP A 125 3.64 -24.08 -3.63
N PHE A 126 3.46 -24.71 -2.48
CA PHE A 126 2.85 -24.08 -1.32
C PHE A 126 3.77 -23.09 -0.60
N TYR A 127 3.18 -22.16 0.16
CA TYR A 127 3.92 -21.29 1.09
C TYR A 127 4.41 -22.06 2.33
N ASP A 128 5.30 -21.43 3.12
CA ASP A 128 5.92 -22.06 4.30
C ASP A 128 5.10 -21.86 5.58
N LEU A 129 5.17 -22.85 6.48
CA LEU A 129 4.62 -22.72 7.83
C LEU A 129 5.42 -21.71 8.66
N THR A 130 4.75 -21.03 9.59
CA THR A 130 5.36 -19.99 10.44
C THR A 130 6.08 -18.90 9.63
N GLU A 131 5.54 -18.60 8.46
CA GLU A 131 5.93 -17.48 7.62
C GLU A 131 5.35 -16.19 8.20
N ASP A 132 6.20 -15.18 8.29
CA ASP A 132 5.90 -13.81 8.74
C ASP A 132 6.69 -12.90 7.81
N SER A 133 6.10 -12.67 6.63
CA SER A 133 6.79 -12.15 5.46
C SER A 133 5.99 -11.06 4.78
N TRP A 134 6.66 -10.30 3.92
CA TRP A 134 6.01 -9.20 3.23
C TRP A 134 6.59 -8.90 1.86
N VAL A 135 5.79 -8.23 1.04
CA VAL A 135 6.22 -7.45 -0.12
C VAL A 135 5.86 -5.99 0.13
N GLN A 136 6.87 -5.13 0.13
CA GLN A 136 6.79 -3.72 0.51
C GLN A 136 7.03 -2.84 -0.69
N SER A 137 6.26 -1.76 -0.77
CA SER A 137 6.37 -0.74 -1.82
C SER A 137 7.55 0.21 -1.62
N PRO A 138 7.90 0.99 -2.67
CA PRO A 138 8.55 2.28 -2.51
C PRO A 138 7.83 3.22 -1.53
N CYS A 139 8.45 4.35 -1.22
CA CYS A 139 7.82 5.42 -0.45
C CYS A 139 6.97 6.30 -1.36
N PHE A 140 5.75 6.60 -0.96
CA PHE A 140 4.86 7.52 -1.66
C PHE A 140 4.80 8.85 -0.92
N ASP A 141 4.84 9.95 -1.68
CA ASP A 141 4.60 11.30 -1.17
C ASP A 141 3.17 11.73 -1.49
N PHE A 142 2.28 11.66 -0.49
CA PHE A 142 0.87 12.05 -0.63
C PHE A 142 0.62 13.52 -0.27
N THR A 143 1.65 14.36 -0.16
CA THR A 143 1.52 15.78 0.21
C THR A 143 0.46 16.52 -0.62
N ASP A 144 0.34 16.18 -1.90
CA ASP A 144 -0.59 16.82 -2.84
C ASP A 144 -1.88 16.02 -3.12
N LEU A 145 -2.03 14.81 -2.56
CA LEU A 145 -3.25 14.01 -2.70
C LEU A 145 -4.32 14.44 -1.69
N VAL A 146 -5.59 14.44 -2.12
CA VAL A 146 -6.70 14.97 -1.32
C VAL A 146 -7.68 13.87 -0.91
N LEU A 147 -7.95 12.91 -1.79
CA LEU A 147 -8.87 11.79 -1.57
C LEU A 147 -8.26 10.49 -2.09
N PRO A 148 -7.04 10.11 -1.67
CA PRO A 148 -6.36 8.96 -2.23
C PRO A 148 -7.12 7.66 -1.96
N PHE A 149 -7.15 6.79 -2.97
CA PHE A 149 -7.56 5.39 -2.84
C PHE A 149 -6.45 4.48 -3.34
N VAL A 150 -6.44 3.25 -2.83
CA VAL A 150 -5.59 2.16 -3.33
C VAL A 150 -6.45 1.09 -3.97
N ARG A 151 -5.96 0.49 -5.05
CA ARG A 151 -6.58 -0.62 -5.76
C ARG A 151 -5.52 -1.60 -6.26
N PHE A 152 -5.84 -2.88 -6.28
CA PHE A 152 -5.00 -3.95 -6.85
C PHE A 152 -5.88 -5.17 -7.14
N ASP A 153 -5.37 -6.09 -7.94
CA ASP A 153 -5.94 -7.42 -8.07
C ASP A 153 -5.26 -8.37 -7.07
N ILE A 154 -6.05 -9.23 -6.42
CA ILE A 154 -5.57 -10.20 -5.44
C ILE A 154 -6.28 -11.55 -5.62
N TRP A 155 -5.57 -12.64 -5.43
CA TRP A 155 -6.11 -13.98 -5.32
C TRP A 155 -5.46 -14.66 -4.12
N TRP A 156 -6.26 -15.11 -3.15
CA TRP A 156 -5.76 -15.86 -1.99
C TRP A 156 -6.37 -17.25 -1.89
N GLU A 157 -5.57 -18.17 -1.38
CA GLU A 157 -5.90 -19.54 -1.04
C GLU A 157 -5.09 -19.91 0.21
N THR A 158 -5.72 -19.82 1.37
CA THR A 158 -5.12 -20.12 2.67
C THR A 158 -6.10 -20.99 3.47
N PRO A 159 -5.64 -21.73 4.49
CA PRO A 159 -6.54 -22.42 5.39
C PRO A 159 -7.37 -21.45 6.22
N ASP A 160 -8.71 -21.55 6.08
CA ASP A 160 -9.69 -20.72 6.78
C ASP A 160 -9.31 -20.48 8.25
N PHE A 161 -9.38 -19.23 8.68
CA PHE A 161 -9.12 -18.71 10.02
C PHE A 161 -7.66 -18.76 10.51
N TRP A 162 -6.79 -19.62 9.97
CA TRP A 162 -5.46 -19.85 10.56
C TRP A 162 -4.40 -18.93 10.01
N ASP A 163 -4.33 -18.83 8.69
CA ASP A 163 -3.30 -18.15 7.95
C ASP A 163 -3.96 -17.06 7.11
N GLY A 164 -3.21 -16.04 6.71
CA GLY A 164 -3.79 -14.99 5.89
C GLY A 164 -2.81 -13.92 5.50
N VAL A 165 -3.29 -13.07 4.62
CA VAL A 165 -2.57 -11.90 4.11
C VAL A 165 -3.36 -10.64 4.41
N ARG A 166 -2.69 -9.51 4.66
CA ARG A 166 -3.34 -8.21 4.79
C ARG A 166 -2.50 -7.09 4.20
N LEU A 167 -3.14 -5.97 3.86
CA LEU A 167 -2.43 -4.77 3.43
C LEU A 167 -2.22 -3.85 4.63
N GLU A 168 -0.97 -3.47 4.85
CA GLU A 168 -0.57 -2.54 5.90
C GLU A 168 0.04 -1.29 5.31
N TYR A 169 0.06 -0.21 6.09
CA TYR A 169 0.74 1.02 5.78
C TYR A 169 1.71 1.44 6.89
N SER A 170 2.68 2.25 6.53
CA SER A 170 3.59 2.95 7.45
C SER A 170 3.67 4.43 7.07
N THR A 171 3.79 5.30 8.08
CA THR A 171 4.08 6.74 7.92
C THR A 171 5.42 7.15 8.53
N ASP A 172 6.25 6.18 8.90
CA ASP A 172 7.50 6.35 9.65
C ASP A 172 8.65 5.53 9.05
N ALA A 173 8.70 5.46 7.72
CA ALA A 173 9.71 4.73 6.93
C ALA A 173 9.81 3.23 7.28
N GLY A 174 8.68 2.61 7.62
CA GLY A 174 8.58 1.20 7.93
C GLY A 174 8.98 0.83 9.36
N ALA A 175 9.13 1.80 10.28
CA ALA A 175 9.41 1.53 11.68
C ALA A 175 8.19 0.93 12.42
N SER A 176 6.98 1.32 12.03
CA SER A 176 5.73 0.72 12.47
C SER A 176 4.75 0.53 11.30
N TRP A 177 3.86 -0.44 11.46
CA TRP A 177 2.92 -0.86 10.42
C TRP A 177 1.53 -1.08 11.02
N ASP A 178 0.53 -0.49 10.39
CA ASP A 178 -0.88 -0.62 10.77
C ASP A 178 -1.70 -1.19 9.59
N PRO A 179 -2.72 -2.02 9.85
CA PRO A 179 -3.58 -2.53 8.78
C PRO A 179 -4.41 -1.41 8.15
N ILE A 180 -4.61 -1.48 6.83
CA ILE A 180 -5.57 -0.63 6.13
C ILE A 180 -6.95 -1.24 6.25
N GLY A 181 -7.89 -0.48 6.82
CA GLY A 181 -9.29 -0.89 6.92
C GLY A 181 -9.53 -2.04 7.89
N GLY A 182 -10.73 -2.61 7.82
CA GLY A 182 -11.17 -3.74 8.62
C GLY A 182 -12.19 -4.60 7.88
N ILE A 183 -12.73 -5.62 8.55
CA ILE A 183 -13.75 -6.49 7.94
C ILE A 183 -14.99 -5.66 7.61
N GLY A 184 -15.44 -5.74 6.36
CA GLY A 184 -16.61 -5.00 5.87
C GLY A 184 -16.35 -3.55 5.50
N THR A 185 -15.08 -3.14 5.41
CA THR A 185 -14.67 -1.87 4.77
C THR A 185 -14.10 -2.15 3.38
N GLY A 186 -14.06 -1.14 2.51
CA GLY A 186 -13.58 -1.28 1.12
C GLY A 186 -14.42 -2.23 0.27
N ASP A 187 -13.96 -2.41 -0.97
CA ASP A 187 -14.49 -3.37 -1.93
C ASP A 187 -13.57 -4.59 -1.98
N ASN A 188 -14.13 -5.80 -1.86
CA ASN A 188 -13.41 -7.08 -1.88
C ASN A 188 -12.20 -7.14 -0.91
N TRP A 189 -12.35 -6.56 0.28
CA TRP A 189 -11.20 -6.20 1.12
C TRP A 189 -10.75 -7.19 2.19
N TYR A 190 -11.57 -7.67 3.11
CA TYR A 190 -11.13 -8.68 4.08
C TYR A 190 -12.24 -9.69 4.31
N THR A 191 -11.86 -10.95 4.50
CA THR A 191 -12.84 -12.01 4.68
C THR A 191 -13.49 -11.94 6.08
N PRO A 192 -14.77 -12.35 6.21
CA PRO A 192 -15.42 -12.37 7.51
C PRO A 192 -14.86 -13.50 8.40
N GLY A 193 -14.17 -13.15 9.50
CA GLY A 193 -13.70 -14.14 10.48
C GLY A 193 -12.48 -13.70 11.28
N GLY A 194 -11.64 -12.85 10.68
CA GLY A 194 -10.31 -12.51 11.20
C GLY A 194 -9.36 -13.70 11.11
N CYS A 195 -8.07 -13.45 11.32
CA CYS A 195 -7.02 -14.44 11.13
C CYS A 195 -6.22 -14.66 12.41
N TYR A 196 -6.02 -15.93 12.77
CA TYR A 196 -5.29 -16.36 13.95
C TYR A 196 -3.82 -15.92 13.92
N ALA A 197 -3.16 -16.02 12.78
CA ALA A 197 -1.74 -15.65 12.64
C ALA A 197 -1.47 -14.16 12.91
N PHE A 198 -2.47 -13.30 12.77
CA PHE A 198 -2.35 -11.87 13.07
C PHE A 198 -2.71 -11.49 14.52
N ASP A 199 -2.87 -12.48 15.40
CA ASP A 199 -3.27 -12.34 16.81
C ASP A 199 -4.75 -12.00 17.06
N PHE A 200 -5.11 -12.02 18.34
CA PHE A 200 -6.43 -11.67 18.87
C PHE A 200 -6.39 -10.32 19.58
N ASP A 201 -7.30 -9.41 19.22
CA ASP A 201 -7.47 -8.17 19.96
C ASP A 201 -8.39 -8.39 21.19
N PRO A 202 -7.86 -8.30 22.43
CA PRO A 202 -8.65 -8.48 23.64
C PRO A 202 -9.66 -7.36 23.88
N VAL A 203 -9.54 -6.21 23.20
CA VAL A 203 -10.43 -5.06 23.36
C VAL A 203 -11.71 -5.23 22.54
N SER A 204 -11.58 -5.49 21.24
CA SER A 204 -12.73 -5.79 20.36
C SER A 204 -13.28 -7.20 20.55
N GLY A 205 -12.47 -8.13 21.04
CA GLY A 205 -12.84 -9.52 21.21
C GLY A 205 -12.86 -10.30 19.89
N THR A 206 -12.11 -9.83 18.89
CA THR A 206 -12.02 -10.43 17.56
C THR A 206 -10.57 -10.64 17.14
N TYR A 207 -10.34 -11.55 16.20
CA TYR A 207 -9.04 -11.68 15.54
C TYR A 207 -8.81 -10.51 14.57
N PHE A 208 -7.55 -10.17 14.34
CA PHE A 208 -7.19 -9.09 13.43
C PHE A 208 -7.58 -9.42 11.98
N PRO A 209 -7.91 -8.40 11.17
CA PRO A 209 -8.45 -8.61 9.83
C PRO A 209 -7.37 -9.04 8.84
N ALA A 210 -7.76 -9.90 7.89
CA ALA A 210 -6.95 -10.38 6.77
C ALA A 210 -7.87 -10.96 5.68
N TRP A 211 -7.34 -11.17 4.47
CA TRP A 211 -7.86 -12.16 3.56
C TRP A 211 -7.41 -13.54 4.06
N GLU A 212 -8.36 -14.38 4.45
CA GLU A 212 -8.15 -15.78 4.82
C GLU A 212 -9.12 -16.70 4.08
N GLY A 213 -8.85 -18.00 4.09
CA GLY A 213 -9.62 -18.97 3.32
C GLY A 213 -9.35 -18.90 1.82
N SER A 214 -10.38 -19.13 1.02
CA SER A 214 -10.31 -19.13 -0.46
C SER A 214 -11.09 -17.97 -1.07
N GLY A 215 -10.41 -17.16 -1.88
CA GLY A 215 -11.04 -16.13 -2.72
C GLY A 215 -11.70 -16.68 -3.99
N GLY A 216 -11.40 -17.92 -4.37
CA GLY A 216 -12.00 -18.58 -5.54
C GLY A 216 -11.54 -18.06 -6.91
N GLY A 217 -10.67 -17.04 -6.95
CA GLY A 217 -10.10 -16.45 -8.16
C GLY A 217 -9.51 -15.07 -7.86
N TRP A 218 -9.00 -14.43 -8.92
CA TRP A 218 -8.62 -13.02 -8.89
C TRP A 218 -9.82 -12.11 -8.65
N GLU A 219 -9.70 -11.22 -7.67
CA GLU A 219 -10.65 -10.14 -7.38
C GLU A 219 -9.92 -8.79 -7.37
N THR A 220 -10.58 -7.74 -7.86
CA THR A 220 -10.09 -6.37 -7.71
C THR A 220 -10.50 -5.85 -6.34
N ALA A 221 -9.53 -5.63 -5.46
CA ALA A 221 -9.72 -5.03 -4.14
C ALA A 221 -9.46 -3.52 -4.19
N GLN A 222 -10.26 -2.74 -3.44
CA GLN A 222 -10.12 -1.30 -3.39
C GLN A 222 -10.44 -0.75 -2.00
N HIS A 223 -9.70 0.26 -1.56
CA HIS A 223 -9.98 0.93 -0.30
C HIS A 223 -9.70 2.44 -0.35
N ASP A 224 -10.58 3.21 0.29
CA ASP A 224 -10.35 4.62 0.59
C ASP A 224 -9.20 4.75 1.61
N ILE A 225 -8.18 5.53 1.27
CA ILE A 225 -7.05 5.80 2.17
C ILE A 225 -6.92 7.31 2.40
N THR A 226 -8.03 8.04 2.33
CA THR A 226 -8.08 9.50 2.54
C THR A 226 -7.48 9.92 3.88
N PHE A 227 -7.47 9.04 4.89
CA PHE A 227 -6.80 9.30 6.16
C PHE A 227 -5.26 9.46 6.06
N LEU A 228 -4.66 9.09 4.91
CA LEU A 228 -3.25 9.29 4.57
C LEU A 228 -3.01 10.52 3.67
N ALA A 229 -4.07 11.26 3.31
CA ALA A 229 -3.93 12.46 2.48
C ALA A 229 -3.02 13.50 3.15
N GLY A 230 -2.08 14.06 2.38
CA GLY A 230 -1.12 15.04 2.87
C GLY A 230 0.12 14.46 3.58
N GLU A 231 0.20 13.13 3.77
CA GLU A 231 1.36 12.49 4.39
C GLU A 231 2.54 12.41 3.40
N PRO A 232 3.72 12.96 3.73
CA PRO A 232 4.86 13.01 2.80
C PRO A 232 5.61 11.68 2.67
N GLN A 233 5.29 10.72 3.53
CA GLN A 233 5.94 9.43 3.60
C GLN A 233 4.87 8.38 3.91
N VAL A 234 4.46 7.65 2.88
CA VAL A 234 3.54 6.52 3.00
C VAL A 234 4.18 5.31 2.34
N GLN A 235 4.26 4.19 3.04
CA GLN A 235 4.64 2.91 2.45
C GLN A 235 3.53 1.90 2.64
N PHE A 236 3.38 0.98 1.71
CA PHE A 236 2.48 -0.15 1.79
C PHE A 236 3.26 -1.44 1.89
N ARG A 237 2.68 -2.45 2.55
CA ARG A 237 3.16 -3.82 2.40
C ARG A 237 2.02 -4.83 2.44
N PHE A 238 2.08 -5.81 1.55
CA PHE A 238 1.31 -7.03 1.68
C PHE A 238 2.04 -7.91 2.69
N HIS A 239 1.40 -8.16 3.83
CA HIS A 239 1.97 -8.92 4.93
C HIS A 239 1.27 -10.28 4.97
N MET A 240 2.03 -11.36 4.77
CA MET A 240 1.58 -12.74 4.92
C MET A 240 2.01 -13.25 6.29
N ALA A 241 1.06 -13.79 7.05
CA ALA A 241 1.32 -14.44 8.33
C ALA A 241 0.67 -15.82 8.36
N THR A 242 1.45 -16.83 8.75
CA THR A 242 1.00 -18.21 8.76
C THR A 242 1.22 -18.86 10.11
N SER A 243 0.28 -19.74 10.47
CA SER A 243 0.35 -20.54 11.67
C SER A 243 1.36 -21.69 11.52
N GLY A 244 1.69 -22.34 12.64
CA GLY A 244 2.51 -23.55 12.63
C GLY A 244 1.71 -24.85 12.50
N PHE A 245 0.41 -24.78 12.17
CA PHE A 245 -0.50 -25.92 12.32
C PHE A 245 -0.89 -26.60 11.00
N ILE A 246 -1.12 -25.82 9.94
CA ILE A 246 -1.61 -26.29 8.64
C ILE A 246 -0.95 -25.45 7.54
N GLY A 247 -0.42 -26.08 6.48
CA GLY A 247 0.46 -25.39 5.52
C GLY A 247 0.48 -26.08 4.17
N PHE A 248 -0.70 -26.25 3.58
CA PHE A 248 -0.85 -26.87 2.27
C PHE A 248 -1.84 -26.06 1.44
N ALA A 249 -1.43 -24.84 1.11
CA ALA A 249 -2.20 -23.97 0.23
C ALA A 249 -1.23 -23.04 -0.52
N ASP A 250 -1.71 -22.47 -1.62
CA ASP A 250 -0.89 -21.66 -2.53
C ASP A 250 -0.58 -20.27 -1.95
N GLY A 251 -1.37 -19.81 -0.96
CA GLY A 251 -1.14 -18.57 -0.23
C GLY A 251 -1.82 -17.39 -0.91
N VAL A 252 -1.06 -16.49 -1.50
CA VAL A 252 -1.58 -15.27 -2.13
C VAL A 252 -0.78 -14.90 -3.37
N ALA A 253 -1.46 -14.36 -4.38
CA ALA A 253 -0.87 -13.53 -5.42
C ALA A 253 -1.56 -12.16 -5.48
N PHE A 254 -0.80 -11.11 -5.81
CA PHE A 254 -1.33 -9.78 -6.10
C PHE A 254 -0.64 -9.13 -7.30
N ASP A 255 -1.39 -8.29 -8.02
CA ASP A 255 -0.95 -7.62 -9.24
C ASP A 255 -1.69 -6.27 -9.43
N ASN A 256 -1.31 -5.49 -10.44
CA ASN A 256 -1.99 -4.25 -10.86
C ASN A 256 -2.15 -3.22 -9.73
N PHE A 257 -1.11 -3.01 -8.92
CA PHE A 257 -1.17 -2.07 -7.80
C PHE A 257 -1.32 -0.63 -8.30
N TYR A 258 -2.28 0.09 -7.74
CA TYR A 258 -2.70 1.39 -8.21
C TYR A 258 -3.03 2.34 -7.06
N VAL A 259 -2.52 3.56 -7.14
CA VAL A 259 -2.81 4.64 -6.18
C VAL A 259 -3.11 5.92 -6.94
N SER A 260 -4.21 6.59 -6.59
CA SER A 260 -4.58 7.88 -7.16
C SER A 260 -5.63 8.58 -6.29
N ASP A 261 -5.78 9.89 -6.49
CA ASP A 261 -7.07 10.55 -6.24
C ASP A 261 -8.10 10.14 -7.31
N PRO A 262 -9.41 10.23 -7.02
CA PRO A 262 -10.45 10.27 -8.05
C PRO A 262 -10.15 11.34 -9.10
N PHE A 263 -10.54 11.10 -10.35
CA PHE A 263 -10.31 12.06 -11.43
C PHE A 263 -10.94 13.42 -11.08
N PRO A 264 -10.26 14.55 -11.32
CA PRO A 264 -10.80 15.87 -10.96
C PRO A 264 -12.18 16.17 -11.58
N ASN A 265 -12.42 15.66 -12.78
CA ASN A 265 -13.67 15.83 -13.52
C ASN A 265 -14.30 14.45 -13.78
N ASP A 266 -15.11 13.99 -12.84
CA ASP A 266 -15.85 12.73 -12.96
C ASP A 266 -17.29 12.92 -12.48
N VAL A 267 -18.25 12.79 -13.40
CA VAL A 267 -19.68 12.87 -13.10
C VAL A 267 -20.36 11.66 -13.71
N GLY A 268 -21.21 11.01 -12.92
CA GLY A 268 -21.95 9.83 -13.34
C GLY A 268 -23.44 9.95 -13.03
N VAL A 269 -24.24 9.28 -13.86
CA VAL A 269 -25.65 9.02 -13.56
C VAL A 269 -25.72 7.75 -12.73
N VAL A 270 -26.25 7.84 -11.52
CA VAL A 270 -26.27 6.71 -10.57
C VAL A 270 -27.62 6.02 -10.49
N ASP A 271 -28.71 6.73 -10.82
CA ASP A 271 -30.04 6.15 -10.88
C ASP A 271 -30.99 6.91 -11.81
N ILE A 272 -32.05 6.22 -12.25
CA ILE A 272 -33.25 6.83 -12.83
C ILE A 272 -34.31 6.84 -11.73
N VAL A 273 -34.58 8.04 -11.21
CA VAL A 273 -35.57 8.27 -10.16
C VAL A 273 -36.99 8.28 -10.72
N GLU A 274 -37.19 8.77 -11.95
CA GLU A 274 -38.47 8.73 -12.65
C GLU A 274 -38.26 8.57 -14.16
N PRO A 275 -39.20 7.93 -14.88
CA PRO A 275 -40.49 7.41 -14.40
C PRO A 275 -40.40 5.98 -13.84
N PHE A 276 -41.37 5.62 -12.99
CA PHE A 276 -41.60 4.24 -12.55
C PHE A 276 -42.65 3.54 -13.40
N SER A 277 -42.66 2.20 -13.36
CA SER A 277 -43.75 1.41 -13.95
C SER A 277 -45.09 1.74 -13.27
N ALA A 278 -46.06 2.21 -14.05
CA ALA A 278 -47.40 2.55 -13.58
C ALA A 278 -48.46 2.27 -14.67
N PRO A 279 -49.73 2.02 -14.31
CA PRO A 279 -50.83 2.05 -15.27
C PRO A 279 -51.02 3.48 -15.81
N ASP A 280 -51.45 3.59 -17.07
CA ASP A 280 -51.79 4.85 -17.72
C ASP A 280 -50.65 5.90 -17.82
N LEU A 281 -49.38 5.45 -17.97
CA LEU A 281 -48.31 6.35 -18.44
C LEU A 281 -48.75 7.07 -19.72
N SER A 282 -48.49 8.37 -19.77
CA SER A 282 -48.97 9.30 -20.78
C SER A 282 -47.99 9.45 -21.95
N THR A 283 -48.31 10.34 -22.89
CA THR A 283 -47.38 10.73 -23.97
C THR A 283 -46.26 11.67 -23.51
N THR A 284 -46.25 12.06 -22.23
CA THR A 284 -45.31 13.04 -21.66
C THR A 284 -44.97 12.65 -20.22
N GLU A 285 -43.87 11.91 -20.05
CA GLU A 285 -43.34 11.58 -18.72
C GLU A 285 -42.11 12.42 -18.39
N SER A 286 -41.94 12.77 -17.11
CA SER A 286 -40.68 13.32 -16.62
C SER A 286 -39.61 12.23 -16.57
N VAL A 287 -38.40 12.57 -16.99
CA VAL A 287 -37.21 11.76 -16.76
C VAL A 287 -36.39 12.45 -15.69
N THR A 288 -36.37 11.89 -14.49
CA THR A 288 -35.59 12.40 -13.36
C THR A 288 -34.46 11.43 -13.09
N ILE A 289 -33.24 11.93 -13.04
CA ILE A 289 -32.04 11.13 -12.76
C ILE A 289 -31.35 11.63 -11.50
N GLU A 290 -30.63 10.73 -10.84
CA GLU A 290 -29.65 11.09 -9.82
C GLU A 290 -28.27 11.20 -10.48
N VAL A 291 -27.63 12.37 -10.33
CA VAL A 291 -26.28 12.64 -10.82
C VAL A 291 -25.37 12.84 -9.63
N GLN A 292 -24.23 12.15 -9.63
CA GLN A 292 -23.21 12.27 -8.61
C GLN A 292 -21.93 12.84 -9.21
N ASN A 293 -21.29 13.78 -8.50
CA ASN A 293 -19.92 14.19 -8.77
C ASN A 293 -18.99 13.23 -8.03
N PHE A 294 -18.31 12.38 -8.78
CA PHE A 294 -17.28 11.45 -8.28
C PHE A 294 -15.89 12.11 -8.27
N GLY A 295 -15.74 13.25 -8.95
CA GLY A 295 -14.48 13.96 -9.04
C GLY A 295 -14.23 14.94 -7.91
N THR A 296 -12.97 15.41 -7.84
CA THR A 296 -12.49 16.29 -6.76
C THR A 296 -12.80 17.77 -6.97
N LEU A 297 -13.23 18.18 -8.18
CA LEU A 297 -13.60 19.56 -8.50
C LEU A 297 -15.12 19.74 -8.68
N PRO A 298 -15.70 20.90 -8.29
CA PRO A 298 -17.10 21.22 -8.62
C PRO A 298 -17.34 21.22 -10.13
N GLN A 299 -18.41 20.55 -10.58
CA GLN A 299 -18.76 20.42 -11.99
C GLN A 299 -20.07 21.14 -12.30
N SER A 300 -20.10 21.89 -13.40
CA SER A 300 -21.31 22.54 -13.92
C SER A 300 -21.23 22.70 -15.43
N GLY A 301 -22.36 22.90 -16.10
CA GLY A 301 -22.41 23.17 -17.54
C GLY A 301 -22.14 21.96 -18.43
N PHE A 302 -22.18 20.73 -17.89
CA PHE A 302 -22.00 19.51 -18.66
C PHE A 302 -23.32 19.02 -19.29
N PRO A 303 -23.27 18.32 -20.45
CA PRO A 303 -24.47 17.77 -21.07
C PRO A 303 -24.95 16.52 -20.34
N VAL A 304 -26.26 16.39 -20.19
CA VAL A 304 -26.98 15.19 -19.73
C VAL A 304 -27.88 14.73 -20.85
N SER A 305 -27.87 13.43 -21.16
CA SER A 305 -28.65 12.89 -22.27
C SER A 305 -29.45 11.66 -21.89
N TYR A 306 -30.62 11.51 -22.49
CA TYR A 306 -31.41 10.28 -22.43
C TYR A 306 -31.91 9.87 -23.81
N GLN A 307 -32.27 8.60 -23.96
CA GLN A 307 -32.88 8.06 -25.16
C GLN A 307 -34.03 7.13 -24.76
N LEU A 308 -35.19 7.32 -25.40
CA LEU A 308 -36.35 6.45 -25.23
C LEU A 308 -36.48 5.51 -26.44
N ASP A 309 -36.47 4.20 -26.20
CA ASP A 309 -36.72 3.13 -27.19
C ASP A 309 -35.92 3.25 -28.50
N GLY A 310 -34.65 3.68 -28.42
CA GLY A 310 -33.79 3.87 -29.58
C GLY A 310 -34.16 5.07 -30.46
N GLY A 311 -35.01 5.98 -29.96
CA GLY A 311 -35.42 7.21 -30.62
C GLY A 311 -34.31 8.28 -30.68
N ALA A 312 -34.69 9.54 -30.90
CA ALA A 312 -33.72 10.64 -30.87
C ALA A 312 -33.13 10.81 -29.46
N ILE A 313 -31.83 11.09 -29.37
CA ILE A 313 -31.19 11.47 -28.12
C ILE A 313 -31.66 12.89 -27.76
N VAL A 314 -32.15 13.04 -26.54
CA VAL A 314 -32.47 14.35 -25.95
C VAL A 314 -31.30 14.72 -25.06
N THR A 315 -30.75 15.93 -25.26
CA THR A 315 -29.61 16.45 -24.50
C THR A 315 -29.99 17.77 -23.86
N GLU A 316 -29.76 17.88 -22.57
CA GLU A 316 -29.92 19.10 -21.77
C GLU A 316 -28.58 19.47 -21.11
N THR A 317 -28.45 20.71 -20.64
CA THR A 317 -27.27 21.16 -19.92
C THR A 317 -27.57 21.23 -18.43
N PHE A 318 -26.78 20.52 -17.62
CA PHE A 318 -26.84 20.68 -16.18
C PHE A 318 -26.30 22.06 -15.79
N THR A 319 -27.13 22.87 -15.14
CA THR A 319 -26.80 24.26 -14.76
C THR A 319 -26.79 24.48 -13.24
N GLY A 320 -26.84 23.40 -12.45
CA GLY A 320 -26.68 23.46 -11.00
C GLY A 320 -25.28 23.90 -10.59
N THR A 321 -25.18 24.48 -9.40
CA THR A 321 -23.93 24.87 -8.72
C THR A 321 -23.66 23.98 -7.52
#